data_AF-A0AA43D434-F1
#
_entry.id   AF-A0AA43D434-F1
#
_cell.length_a   1.000
_cell.length_b   1.000
_cell.length_c   1.000
_cell.angle_alpha   90.00
_cell.angle_beta   90.00
_cell.angle_gamma   90.00
#
_symmetry.space_group_name_H-M   'P 1'
#
loop_
_entity.id
_entity.type
_entity.pdbx_description
1 polymer ?
#
loop_
_entity_poly.entity_id
_entity_poly.type
_entity_poly.pdbx_seq_one_letter_code
_entity_poly.pdbx_strand_id
1 'polypeptide(L)'
;MKSTEEKKVYMLLKAVIFHYHGLDEQEKDDLDKTAEELHAPEEYKWALEFVSQDYITAFDRARNYLNDIIGDYQKEKRIDLINMVWQANNLKGYVTEMEATAMLKLAKDWNVQHELIDLVMK
;
A
#
# COMPACT_ATOMS: atom_id res chain seq x y z
N MET A 1 -18.84 4.37 3.68
CA MET A 1 -18.08 3.74 4.78
C MET A 1 -17.44 2.48 4.21
N LYS A 2 -16.11 2.34 4.28
CA LYS A 2 -15.40 1.20 3.68
C LYS A 2 -15.71 -0.11 4.41
N SER A 3 -15.72 -1.23 3.69
CA SER A 3 -15.85 -2.56 4.31
C SER A 3 -14.60 -2.90 5.14
N THR A 4 -14.71 -3.88 6.05
CA THR A 4 -13.55 -4.41 6.80
C THR A 4 -12.44 -4.91 5.86
N GLU A 5 -12.79 -5.54 4.75
CA GLU A 5 -11.82 -5.98 3.74
C GLU A 5 -11.12 -4.80 3.07
N GLU A 6 -11.88 -3.78 2.66
CA GLU A 6 -11.31 -2.57 2.08
C GLU A 6 -10.38 -1.86 3.07
N LYS A 7 -10.74 -1.80 4.36
CA LYS A 7 -9.87 -1.25 5.40
C LYS A 7 -8.58 -2.04 5.55
N LYS A 8 -8.65 -3.38 5.58
CA LYS A 8 -7.46 -4.25 5.63
C LYS A 8 -6.55 -4.05 4.43
N VAL A 9 -7.12 -3.94 3.24
CA VAL A 9 -6.36 -3.66 2.01
C VAL A 9 -5.61 -2.34 2.14
N TYR A 10 -6.29 -1.27 2.56
CA TYR A 10 -5.65 0.04 2.72
C TYR A 10 -4.51 -0.01 3.75
N MET A 11 -4.77 -0.57 4.94
CA MET A 11 -3.78 -0.60 6.02
C MET A 11 -2.58 -1.47 5.67
N LEU A 12 -2.80 -2.68 5.13
CA LEU A 12 -1.70 -3.57 4.76
C LEU A 12 -0.86 -2.98 3.63
N LEU A 13 -1.50 -2.39 2.63
CA LEU A 13 -0.81 -1.87 1.48
C LEU A 13 0.10 -0.69 1.84
N LYS A 14 -0.36 0.25 2.68
CA LYS A 14 0.52 1.31 3.21
C LYS A 14 1.63 0.74 4.10
N ALA A 15 1.26 -0.09 5.08
CA ALA A 15 2.22 -0.63 6.04
C ALA A 15 3.35 -1.40 5.34
N VAL A 16 3.02 -2.26 4.38
CA VAL A 16 4.03 -3.09 3.73
C VAL A 16 4.99 -2.28 2.87
N ILE A 17 4.53 -1.21 2.23
CA ILE A 17 5.38 -0.36 1.41
C ILE A 17 6.32 0.45 2.31
N PHE A 18 5.81 1.08 3.35
CA PHE A 18 6.65 1.85 4.29
C PHE A 18 7.68 0.98 5.00
N HIS A 19 7.30 -0.24 5.39
CA HIS A 19 8.25 -1.19 5.98
C HIS A 19 9.23 -1.80 4.97
N TYR A 20 8.96 -1.75 3.66
CA TYR A 20 9.81 -2.34 2.62
C TYR A 20 11.18 -1.64 2.51
N HIS A 21 11.21 -0.33 2.76
CA HIS A 21 12.44 0.48 2.69
C HIS A 21 12.87 1.04 4.06
N GLY A 22 12.14 0.70 5.12
CA GLY A 22 12.34 1.21 6.47
C GLY A 22 11.39 2.36 6.78
N LEU A 23 10.49 2.10 7.74
CA LEU A 23 9.46 3.04 8.20
C LEU A 23 10.09 4.25 8.89
N ASP A 24 9.74 5.45 8.44
CA ASP A 24 10.07 6.70 9.13
C ASP A 24 8.88 7.27 9.96
N GLU A 25 9.13 8.31 10.76
CA GLU A 25 8.07 8.90 11.60
C GLU A 25 6.96 9.58 10.78
N GLN A 26 7.25 10.12 9.60
CA GLN A 26 6.23 10.76 8.77
C GLN A 26 5.27 9.72 8.18
N GLU A 27 5.80 8.58 7.76
CA GLU A 27 5.04 7.43 7.27
C GLU A 27 4.23 6.75 8.37
N LYS A 28 4.77 6.73 9.60
CA LYS A 28 4.03 6.26 10.78
C LYS A 28 2.86 7.17 11.13
N ASP A 29 3.06 8.49 11.12
CA ASP A 29 1.98 9.46 11.32
C ASP A 29 0.89 9.33 10.23
N ASP A 30 1.29 9.05 8.99
CA ASP A 30 0.35 8.78 7.88
C ASP A 30 -0.45 7.49 8.10
N LEU A 31 0.16 6.42 8.62
CA LEU A 31 -0.55 5.20 9.00
C LEU A 31 -1.55 5.45 10.12
N ASP A 32 -1.14 6.14 11.19
CA ASP A 32 -2.00 6.46 12.33
C ASP A 32 -3.22 7.28 11.88
N LYS A 33 -2.97 8.34 11.09
CA LYS A 33 -4.03 9.17 10.51
C LYS A 33 -4.97 8.37 9.60
N THR A 34 -4.42 7.48 8.77
CA THR A 34 -5.25 6.63 7.89
C THR A 34 -6.14 5.71 8.72
N ALA A 35 -5.62 5.13 9.79
CA ALA A 35 -6.39 4.27 10.69
C ALA A 35 -7.53 5.04 11.38
N GLU A 36 -7.28 6.29 11.79
CA GLU A 36 -8.30 7.17 12.36
C GLU A 36 -9.39 7.53 11.34
N GLU A 37 -9.00 8.00 10.15
CA GLU A 37 -9.93 8.42 9.08
C GLU A 37 -10.81 7.27 8.59
N LEU A 38 -10.27 6.05 8.56
CA LEU A 38 -11.01 4.86 8.16
C LEU A 38 -11.78 4.21 9.32
N HIS A 39 -11.61 4.69 10.56
CA HIS A 39 -12.06 4.01 11.77
C HIS A 39 -11.65 2.52 11.74
N ALA A 40 -10.35 2.28 11.58
CA ALA A 40 -9.76 0.96 11.28
C ALA A 40 -8.64 0.54 12.26
N PRO A 41 -8.81 0.69 13.61
CA PRO A 41 -7.75 0.37 14.56
C PRO A 41 -7.41 -1.13 14.59
N GLU A 42 -8.38 -2.01 14.34
CA GLU A 42 -8.16 -3.46 14.31
C GLU A 42 -7.40 -3.88 13.06
N GLU A 43 -7.74 -3.32 11.90
CA GLU A 43 -7.07 -3.58 10.64
C GLU A 43 -5.65 -3.00 10.62
N TYR A 44 -5.45 -1.85 11.27
CA TYR A 44 -4.13 -1.27 11.45
C TYR A 44 -3.23 -2.19 12.28
N LYS A 45 -3.70 -2.60 13.47
CA LYS A 45 -2.98 -3.55 14.32
C LYS A 45 -2.66 -4.84 13.56
N TRP A 46 -3.63 -5.38 12.84
CA TRP A 46 -3.45 -6.58 12.03
C TRP A 46 -2.39 -6.39 10.93
N ALA A 47 -2.34 -5.24 10.26
CA ALA A 47 -1.34 -4.94 9.24
C ALA A 47 0.08 -4.90 9.83
N LEU A 48 0.26 -4.29 11.01
CA LEU A 48 1.55 -4.27 11.71
C LEU A 48 1.97 -5.68 12.16
N GLU A 49 1.03 -6.47 12.68
CA GLU A 49 1.26 -7.88 13.03
C GLU A 49 1.63 -8.71 11.79
N PHE A 50 0.96 -8.49 10.66
CA PHE A 50 1.26 -9.16 9.39
C PHE A 50 2.71 -8.92 8.97
N VAL A 51 3.15 -7.65 8.98
CA VAL A 51 4.51 -7.27 8.58
C VAL A 51 5.54 -7.82 9.57
N SER A 52 5.29 -7.69 10.88
CA SER A 52 6.24 -8.10 11.93
C SER A 52 6.44 -9.61 12.08
N GLN A 53 5.56 -10.44 11.52
CA GLN A 53 5.77 -11.89 11.46
C GLN A 53 7.05 -12.28 10.71
N ASP A 54 7.36 -11.57 9.62
CA ASP A 54 8.58 -11.76 8.85
C ASP A 54 8.79 -10.54 7.95
N TYR A 55 9.66 -9.63 8.39
CA TYR A 55 9.97 -8.39 7.67
C TYR A 55 10.65 -8.65 6.32
N ILE A 56 11.39 -9.76 6.17
CA ILE A 56 12.11 -10.08 4.94
C ILE A 56 11.14 -10.47 3.84
N THR A 57 10.13 -11.30 4.18
CA THR A 57 9.13 -11.77 3.20
C THR A 57 7.82 -10.99 3.22
N ALA A 58 7.69 -9.97 4.09
CA ALA A 58 6.45 -9.21 4.29
C ALA A 58 5.86 -8.70 2.97
N PHE A 59 6.69 -8.11 2.10
CA PHE A 59 6.25 -7.58 0.81
C PHE A 59 5.70 -8.65 -0.12
N ASP A 60 6.42 -9.76 -0.31
CA ASP A 60 5.95 -10.84 -1.18
C ASP A 60 4.70 -11.53 -0.61
N ARG A 61 4.61 -11.70 0.72
CA ARG A 61 3.41 -12.23 1.38
C ARG A 61 2.21 -11.29 1.21
N ALA A 62 2.41 -9.99 1.39
CA ALA A 62 1.35 -9.00 1.21
C ALA A 62 0.91 -8.94 -0.25
N ARG A 63 1.85 -8.96 -1.20
CA ARG A 63 1.56 -8.99 -2.64
C ARG A 63 0.67 -10.19 -2.99
N ASN A 64 0.99 -11.39 -2.51
CA ASN A 64 0.16 -12.57 -2.72
C ASN A 64 -1.24 -12.40 -2.12
N TYR A 65 -1.33 -12.00 -0.84
CA TYR A 65 -2.61 -11.77 -0.16
C TYR A 65 -3.47 -10.72 -0.86
N LEU A 66 -2.86 -9.62 -1.29
CA LEU A 66 -3.54 -8.52 -1.97
C LEU A 66 -3.98 -8.94 -3.37
N ASN A 67 -3.21 -9.76 -4.09
CA ASN A 67 -3.61 -10.25 -5.42
C ASN A 67 -4.85 -11.14 -5.37
N ASP A 68 -5.01 -11.93 -4.30
CA ASP A 68 -6.20 -12.77 -4.10
C ASP A 68 -7.49 -11.94 -3.88
N ILE A 69 -7.36 -10.69 -3.42
CA ILE A 69 -8.48 -9.80 -3.10
C ILE A 69 -8.71 -8.77 -4.22
N ILE A 70 -7.63 -8.08 -4.62
CA ILE A 70 -7.64 -6.95 -5.55
C ILE A 70 -7.63 -7.43 -7.00
N GLY A 71 -7.16 -8.65 -7.29
CA GLY A 71 -7.10 -9.17 -8.66
C GLY A 71 -8.42 -9.09 -9.41
N ASP A 72 -9.53 -9.27 -8.70
CA ASP A 72 -10.90 -9.24 -9.23
C ASP A 72 -11.53 -7.83 -9.21
N TYR A 73 -10.83 -6.81 -8.69
CA TYR A 73 -11.37 -5.46 -8.64
C TYR A 73 -11.46 -4.85 -10.05
N GLN A 74 -12.44 -3.97 -10.23
CA GLN A 74 -12.50 -3.10 -11.41
C GLN A 74 -11.19 -2.32 -11.55
N LYS A 75 -10.79 -2.06 -12.79
CA LYS A 75 -9.49 -1.44 -13.10
C LYS A 75 -9.33 -0.10 -12.38
N GLU A 76 -10.40 0.68 -12.32
CA GLU A 76 -10.46 1.99 -11.68
C GLU A 76 -10.11 1.91 -10.19
N LYS A 77 -10.66 0.92 -9.47
CA LYS A 77 -10.31 0.69 -8.07
C LYS A 77 -8.84 0.31 -7.87
N ARG A 78 -8.25 -0.45 -8.80
CA ARG A 78 -6.82 -0.80 -8.76
C ARG A 78 -5.94 0.42 -8.96
N ILE A 79 -6.34 1.30 -9.88
CA ILE A 79 -5.67 2.59 -10.12
C ILE A 79 -5.75 3.47 -8.87
N ASP A 80 -6.92 3.56 -8.23
CA ASP A 80 -7.11 4.34 -7.00
C ASP A 80 -6.20 3.88 -5.86
N LEU A 81 -6.04 2.56 -5.70
CA LEU A 81 -5.17 1.97 -4.69
C LEU A 81 -3.69 2.26 -4.97
N ILE A 82 -3.25 2.12 -6.23
CA ILE A 82 -1.87 2.47 -6.62
C ILE A 82 -1.60 3.96 -6.41
N ASN A 83 -2.52 4.83 -6.83
CA ASN A 83 -2.39 6.27 -6.63
C ASN A 83 -2.29 6.61 -5.14
N MET A 84 -3.16 6.04 -4.30
CA MET A 84 -3.14 6.26 -2.85
C MET A 84 -1.76 5.96 -2.25
N VAL A 85 -1.15 4.83 -2.61
CA VAL A 85 0.19 4.46 -2.12
C VAL A 85 1.25 5.40 -2.65
N TRP A 86 1.20 5.74 -3.94
CA TRP A 86 2.16 6.65 -4.55
C TRP A 86 2.15 8.01 -3.84
N GLN A 87 0.97 8.59 -3.61
CA GLN A 87 0.85 9.86 -2.88
C GLN A 87 1.39 9.75 -1.46
N ALA A 88 1.10 8.64 -0.77
CA ALA A 88 1.57 8.42 0.59
C ALA A 88 3.11 8.34 0.67
N ASN A 89 3.76 7.69 -0.30
CA ASN A 89 5.22 7.61 -0.38
C ASN A 89 5.85 8.94 -0.81
N ASN A 90 5.14 9.72 -1.62
CA ASN A 90 5.62 11.03 -2.06
C ASN A 90 5.38 12.15 -1.03
N LEU A 91 4.85 11.86 0.17
CA LEU A 91 4.65 12.86 1.24
C LEU A 91 5.96 13.55 1.67
N LYS A 92 7.08 12.83 1.58
CA LYS A 92 8.44 13.36 1.84
C LYS A 92 9.04 14.15 0.67
N GLY A 93 8.31 14.26 -0.45
CA GLY A 93 8.68 15.03 -1.64
C GLY A 93 9.58 14.27 -2.64
N TYR A 94 9.86 12.99 -2.38
CA TYR A 94 10.56 12.10 -3.30
C TYR A 94 10.17 10.65 -3.02
N VAL A 95 10.39 9.78 -4.00
CA VAL A 95 10.20 8.32 -3.90
C VAL A 95 11.53 7.64 -4.19
N THR A 96 11.95 6.69 -3.35
CA THR A 96 13.20 5.95 -3.54
C THR A 96 13.08 4.89 -4.65
N GLU A 97 14.20 4.42 -5.20
CA GLU A 97 14.18 3.36 -6.22
C GLU A 97 13.52 2.06 -5.69
N MET A 98 13.72 1.76 -4.40
CA MET A 98 13.13 0.58 -3.75
C MET A 98 11.60 0.70 -3.68
N GLU A 99 11.08 1.85 -3.25
CA GLU A 99 9.63 2.16 -3.23
C GLU A 99 9.02 2.13 -4.64
N ALA A 100 9.68 2.79 -5.61
CA ALA A 100 9.24 2.80 -7.00
C ALA A 100 9.20 1.38 -7.58
N THR A 101 10.21 0.55 -7.29
CA THR A 101 10.25 -0.85 -7.72
C THR A 101 9.13 -1.67 -7.09
N ALA A 102 8.84 -1.48 -5.80
CA ALA A 102 7.73 -2.14 -5.12
C ALA A 102 6.39 -1.76 -5.75
N MET A 103 6.16 -0.47 -5.99
CA MET A 103 4.93 0.01 -6.64
C MET A 103 4.80 -0.48 -8.08
N LEU A 104 5.88 -0.54 -8.86
CA LEU A 104 5.88 -1.09 -10.21
C LEU A 104 5.54 -2.58 -10.24
N LYS A 105 6.00 -3.36 -9.24
CA LYS A 105 5.64 -4.78 -9.10
C LYS A 105 4.14 -4.95 -8.82
N LEU A 106 3.56 -4.16 -7.92
CA LEU A 106 2.12 -4.19 -7.64
C LEU A 106 1.30 -3.76 -8.86
N ALA A 107 1.69 -2.66 -9.52
CA ALA A 107 1.02 -2.18 -10.72
C ALA A 107 1.08 -3.20 -11.86
N LYS A 108 2.15 -4.01 -11.94
CA LYS A 108 2.26 -5.12 -12.89
C LYS A 108 1.22 -6.19 -12.63
N ASP A 109 1.13 -6.65 -11.38
CA ASP A 109 0.19 -7.71 -11.01
C ASP A 109 -1.25 -7.29 -11.24
N TRP A 110 -1.53 -6.01 -11.01
CA TRP A 110 -2.85 -5.44 -11.13
C TRP A 110 -3.15 -4.93 -12.54
N ASN A 111 -2.23 -5.09 -13.50
CA ASN A 111 -2.37 -4.65 -14.89
C ASN A 111 -2.71 -3.15 -15.01
N VAL A 112 -2.05 -2.31 -14.22
CA VAL A 112 -2.20 -0.84 -14.18
C VAL A 112 -0.86 -0.09 -14.25
N GLN A 113 0.15 -0.72 -14.89
CA GLN A 113 1.51 -0.13 -15.00
C GLN A 113 1.52 1.18 -15.78
N HIS A 114 0.72 1.25 -16.85
CA HIS A 114 0.67 2.45 -17.68
C HIS A 114 0.12 3.64 -16.89
N GLU A 115 -0.91 3.40 -16.09
CA GLU A 115 -1.54 4.41 -15.25
C GLU A 115 -0.61 4.87 -14.13
N LEU A 116 0.20 3.98 -13.56
CA LEU A 116 1.26 4.38 -12.64
C LEU A 116 2.26 5.31 -13.35
N ILE A 117 2.76 4.95 -14.53
CA ILE A 117 3.72 5.78 -15.27
C ILE A 117 3.14 7.16 -15.58
N ASP A 118 1.89 7.21 -16.07
CA ASP A 118 1.20 8.47 -16.36
C ASP A 118 1.00 9.34 -15.10
N LEU A 119 0.89 8.70 -13.93
CA LEU A 119 0.78 9.39 -12.65
C LEU A 119 2.10 10.01 -12.21
N VAL A 120 3.22 9.33 -12.44
CA VAL A 120 4.57 9.82 -12.10
C VAL A 120 5.03 10.94 -13.04
N MET A 121 4.58 10.93 -14.29
CA MET A 121 5.00 11.92 -15.30
C MET A 121 4.22 13.24 -15.27
N LYS A 122 3.24 13.39 -14.37
CA LYS A 122 2.47 14.63 -14.18
C LYS A 122 3.10 15.51 -13.11
#